data_AF-A0A956W226-F1
#
_entry.id   AF-A0A956W226-F1
#
_cell.length_a   1.000
_cell.length_b   1.000
_cell.length_c   1.000
_cell.angle_alpha   90.00
_cell.angle_beta   90.00
_cell.angle_gamma   90.00
#
_symmetry.space_group_name_H-M   'P 1'
#
loop_
_entity.id
_entity.type
_entity.pdbx_description
1 polymer ?
#
loop_
_entity_poly.entity_id
_entity_poly.type
_entity_poly.pdbx_seq_one_letter_code
_entity_poly.pdbx_strand_id
1 'polypeptide(L)'
;APLMQPIIGIGLGISMGNGRLLEIGTGSVFRGVLVGLGLSMLVGFLTPEAEITGQLDARGQPQMLDLMIALASGAAGAYATCRKGVADTVAGVAIAVALVPPLATVGIGLALAEWPLALGAALLLATNFVAIATASALMFLWVGFKPEPGRFGTQGPFVRGVVMLAVLVAVVAVSLLAWNRAGESRFDRNLQTIVAEAVQGIDPDAEVREVTTRDRDGSVLFVDVSIDTLDPPALQNQRLTIQSVISRELERPVDLRLRAVTLREEEN
;
A
#
# COMPACT_ATOMS: atom_id res chain seq x y z
N ALA A 1 0.53 18.39 15.40
CA ALA A 1 -0.37 17.77 14.39
C ALA A 1 -1.63 17.25 15.09
N PRO A 2 -2.84 17.58 14.61
CA PRO A 2 -4.10 17.26 15.32
C PRO A 2 -4.34 15.75 15.51
N LEU A 3 -3.75 14.90 14.66
CA LEU A 3 -3.85 13.45 14.75
C LEU A 3 -2.79 12.78 15.64
N MET A 4 -1.65 13.44 15.89
CA MET A 4 -0.56 12.83 16.65
C MET A 4 -0.98 12.48 18.08
N GLN A 5 -1.46 13.48 18.83
CA GLN A 5 -1.80 13.29 20.24
C GLN A 5 -2.90 12.23 20.46
N PRO A 6 -3.98 12.19 19.66
CA PRO A 6 -4.93 11.08 19.73
C PRO A 6 -4.32 9.69 19.51
N ILE A 7 -3.44 9.52 18.51
CA ILE A 7 -2.83 8.20 18.20
C ILE A 7 -1.87 7.76 19.29
N ILE A 8 -1.00 8.68 19.76
CA ILE A 8 -0.12 8.43 20.90
C ILE A 8 -0.96 8.12 22.15
N GLY A 9 -2.07 8.83 22.35
CA GLY A 9 -3.02 8.60 23.43
C GLY A 9 -3.69 7.22 23.38
N ILE A 10 -4.00 6.69 22.19
CA ILE A 10 -4.45 5.30 22.02
C ILE A 10 -3.36 4.34 22.49
N GLY A 11 -2.10 4.53 22.07
CA GLY A 11 -0.99 3.70 22.51
C GLY A 11 -0.80 3.70 24.04
N LEU A 12 -0.91 4.87 24.67
CA LEU A 12 -0.86 5.03 26.12
C LEU A 12 -2.07 4.37 26.81
N GLY A 13 -3.26 4.50 26.22
CA GLY A 13 -4.49 3.87 26.69
C GLY A 13 -4.41 2.35 26.69
N ILE A 14 -3.80 1.77 25.65
CA ILE A 14 -3.52 0.33 25.59
C ILE A 14 -2.52 -0.06 26.68
N SER A 15 -1.39 0.65 26.79
CA SER A 15 -0.33 0.34 27.76
C SER A 15 -0.80 0.42 29.22
N MET A 16 -1.65 1.40 29.57
CA MET A 16 -2.19 1.56 30.91
C MET A 16 -3.49 0.78 31.16
N GLY A 17 -4.10 0.19 30.12
CA GLY A 17 -5.44 -0.39 30.21
C GLY A 17 -6.55 0.62 30.50
N ASN A 18 -6.44 1.84 29.98
CA ASN A 18 -7.42 2.90 30.19
C ASN A 18 -8.43 2.96 29.02
N GLY A 19 -9.57 2.30 29.21
CA GLY A 19 -10.65 2.25 28.21
C GLY A 19 -11.21 3.62 27.80
N ARG A 20 -11.30 4.57 28.75
CA ARG A 20 -11.77 5.93 28.45
C ARG A 20 -10.80 6.67 27.51
N LEU A 21 -9.50 6.46 27.71
CA LEU A 21 -8.49 7.07 26.83
C LEU A 21 -8.52 6.46 25.42
N LEU A 22 -8.79 5.15 25.33
CA LEU A 22 -9.02 4.48 24.05
C LEU A 22 -10.21 5.05 23.30
N GLU A 23 -11.35 5.26 23.97
CA GLU A 23 -12.57 5.82 23.35
C GLU A 23 -12.35 7.26 22.88
N ILE A 24 -11.77 8.11 23.72
CA ILE A 24 -11.48 9.51 23.38
C ILE A 24 -10.48 9.59 22.21
N GLY A 25 -9.41 8.79 22.28
CA GLY A 25 -8.39 8.72 21.24
C GLY A 25 -8.97 8.27 19.90
N THR A 26 -9.71 7.16 19.90
CA THR A 26 -10.34 6.60 18.69
C THR A 26 -11.35 7.58 18.09
N GLY A 27 -12.21 8.17 18.92
CA GLY A 27 -13.18 9.15 18.46
C GLY A 27 -12.54 10.42 17.88
N SER A 28 -11.42 10.86 18.44
CA SER A 28 -10.68 12.03 17.94
C SER A 28 -9.97 11.73 16.62
N VAL A 29 -9.35 10.56 16.49
CA VAL A 29 -8.75 10.10 15.22
C VAL A 29 -9.82 10.03 14.14
N PHE A 30 -10.95 9.39 14.43
CA PHE A 30 -12.03 9.21 13.46
C PHE A 30 -12.54 10.56 12.93
N ARG A 31 -12.80 11.52 13.83
CA ARG A 31 -13.20 12.89 13.41
C ARG A 31 -12.13 13.57 12.58
N GLY A 32 -10.85 13.44 12.95
CA GLY A 32 -9.76 14.04 12.19
C GLY A 32 -9.61 13.43 10.79
N VAL A 33 -9.76 12.11 10.67
CA VAL A 33 -9.80 11.41 9.37
C VAL A 33 -10.98 11.88 8.54
N LEU A 34 -12.19 11.99 9.11
CA LEU A 34 -13.37 12.49 8.38
C LEU A 34 -13.18 13.92 7.87
N VAL A 35 -12.63 14.82 8.69
CA VAL A 35 -12.35 16.19 8.27
C VAL A 35 -11.31 16.22 7.15
N GLY A 36 -10.22 15.46 7.28
CA GLY A 36 -9.19 15.40 6.25
C GLY A 36 -9.68 14.79 4.95
N LEU A 37 -10.47 13.72 5.02
CA LEU A 37 -11.13 13.11 3.86
C LEU A 37 -12.09 14.08 3.18
N GLY A 38 -12.94 14.77 3.95
CA GLY A 38 -13.88 15.73 3.40
C GLY A 38 -13.15 16.88 2.68
N LEU A 39 -12.05 17.36 3.24
CA LEU A 39 -11.25 18.41 2.63
C LEU A 39 -10.54 17.94 1.36
N SER A 40 -9.90 16.76 1.37
CA SER A 40 -9.22 16.24 0.18
C SER A 40 -10.20 15.84 -0.93
N MET A 41 -11.37 15.34 -0.57
CA MET A 41 -12.45 15.05 -1.53
C MET A 41 -13.02 16.35 -2.14
N LEU A 42 -13.18 17.42 -1.35
CA LEU A 42 -13.55 18.73 -1.86
C LEU A 42 -12.52 19.25 -2.88
N VAL A 43 -11.22 19.11 -2.57
CA VAL A 43 -10.14 19.48 -3.49
C VAL A 43 -10.21 18.66 -4.79
N GLY A 44 -10.46 17.35 -4.69
CA GLY A 44 -10.65 16.49 -5.86
C GLY A 44 -11.83 16.93 -6.73
N PHE A 45 -12.98 17.26 -6.13
CA PHE A 45 -14.14 17.75 -6.87
C PHE A 45 -13.95 19.12 -7.51
N LEU A 46 -13.14 20.00 -6.89
CA LEU A 46 -12.79 21.31 -7.46
C LEU A 46 -11.74 21.20 -8.58
N THR A 47 -11.10 20.04 -8.73
CA THR A 47 -10.05 19.80 -9.73
C THR A 47 -10.38 18.59 -10.62
N PRO A 48 -11.51 18.59 -11.35
CA PRO A 48 -11.98 17.43 -12.12
C PRO A 48 -11.12 17.09 -13.34
N GLU A 49 -10.30 18.02 -13.81
CA GLU A 49 -9.36 17.83 -14.94
C GLU A 49 -8.00 17.26 -14.49
N ALA A 50 -7.84 16.97 -13.19
CA ALA A 50 -6.63 16.35 -12.70
C ALA A 50 -6.57 14.88 -13.14
N GLU A 51 -5.76 14.60 -14.15
CA GLU A 51 -5.38 13.22 -14.49
C GLU A 51 -4.61 12.57 -13.33
N ILE A 52 -4.74 11.25 -13.19
CA ILE A 52 -3.99 10.48 -12.21
C ILE A 52 -2.51 10.56 -12.58
N THR A 53 -1.76 11.41 -11.86
CA THR A 53 -0.32 11.47 -12.04
C THR A 53 0.33 10.20 -11.49
N GLY A 54 1.43 9.74 -12.09
CA GLY A 54 2.18 8.57 -11.58
C GLY A 54 2.66 8.72 -10.13
N GLN A 55 2.76 9.95 -9.62
CA GLN A 55 3.05 10.22 -8.21
C GLN A 55 1.89 9.87 -7.28
N LEU A 56 0.65 10.02 -7.75
CA LEU A 56 -0.55 9.66 -7.01
C LEU A 56 -0.73 8.13 -7.00
N ASP A 57 -0.49 7.49 -8.13
CA ASP A 57 -0.55 6.03 -8.26
C ASP A 57 0.51 5.31 -7.40
N ALA A 58 1.73 5.86 -7.31
CA ALA A 58 2.77 5.38 -6.41
C ALA A 58 2.35 5.40 -4.92
N ARG A 59 1.36 6.23 -4.54
CA ARG A 59 0.79 6.25 -3.17
C ARG A 59 -0.33 5.23 -2.96
N GLY A 60 -0.86 4.64 -4.03
CA GLY A 60 -1.81 3.53 -4.01
C GLY A 60 -1.13 2.16 -3.82
N GLN A 61 0.20 2.11 -3.86
CA GLN A 61 0.98 0.88 -3.67
C GLN A 61 1.68 0.91 -2.30
N PRO A 62 1.15 0.23 -1.27
CA PRO A 62 1.75 0.26 0.06
C PRO A 62 3.17 -0.33 0.05
N GLN A 63 4.17 0.44 0.49
CA GLN A 63 5.55 -0.04 0.54
C GLN A 63 5.97 -0.44 1.96
N MET A 64 6.88 -1.41 2.04
CA MET A 64 7.44 -1.85 3.33
C MET A 64 8.25 -0.74 4.03
N LEU A 65 8.79 0.20 3.26
CA LEU A 65 9.49 1.37 3.79
C LEU A 65 8.57 2.30 4.58
N ASP A 66 7.34 2.52 4.11
CA ASP A 66 6.35 3.36 4.79
C ASP A 66 6.01 2.79 6.17
N LEU A 67 5.89 1.46 6.26
CA LEU A 67 5.67 0.76 7.53
C LEU A 67 6.83 0.99 8.51
N MET A 68 8.08 0.91 8.04
CA MET A 68 9.26 1.15 8.88
C MET A 68 9.29 2.59 9.40
N ILE A 69 8.96 3.56 8.55
CA ILE A 69 8.87 4.98 8.92
C ILE A 69 7.72 5.20 9.93
N ALA A 70 6.58 4.55 9.73
CA ALA A 70 5.44 4.63 10.64
C ALA A 70 5.77 4.05 12.03
N LEU A 71 6.43 2.89 12.09
CA LEU A 71 6.90 2.30 13.35
C LEU A 71 7.91 3.20 14.07
N ALA A 72 8.91 3.70 13.34
CA ALA A 72 9.94 4.58 13.91
C ALA A 72 9.35 5.89 14.43
N SER A 73 8.43 6.52 13.68
CA SER A 73 7.78 7.76 14.07
C SER A 73 6.85 7.59 15.28
N GLY A 74 6.09 6.49 15.36
CA GLY A 74 5.30 6.17 16.55
C GLY A 74 6.16 5.93 17.78
N ALA A 75 7.26 5.19 17.63
CA ALA A 75 8.19 4.97 18.73
C ALA A 75 8.84 6.27 19.22
N ALA A 76 9.31 7.10 18.28
CA ALA A 76 9.90 8.41 18.57
C ALA A 76 8.89 9.36 19.23
N GLY A 77 7.63 9.37 18.77
CA GLY A 77 6.56 10.21 19.34
C GLY A 77 6.20 9.82 20.77
N ALA A 78 6.03 8.52 21.03
CA ALA A 78 5.80 8.04 22.39
C ALA A 78 6.99 8.35 23.32
N TYR A 79 8.22 8.16 22.84
CA TYR A 79 9.42 8.49 23.60
C TYR A 79 9.54 10.00 23.89
N ALA A 80 9.28 10.84 22.89
CA ALA A 80 9.30 12.30 23.04
C ALA A 80 8.26 12.77 24.07
N THR A 81 7.07 12.15 24.08
CA THR A 81 6.02 12.45 25.07
C THR A 81 6.45 12.11 26.50
N CYS A 82 7.29 11.09 26.68
CA CYS A 82 7.77 10.66 28.01
C CYS A 82 8.92 11.52 28.55
N ARG A 83 9.66 12.24 27.69
CA ARG A 83 10.91 12.90 28.08
C ARG A 83 10.86 14.41 27.88
N LYS A 84 10.86 15.14 28.99
CA LYS A 84 10.99 16.61 28.99
C LYS A 84 12.28 17.02 28.27
N GLY A 85 12.17 17.85 27.23
CA GLY A 85 13.30 18.38 26.45
C GLY A 85 13.53 17.71 25.09
N VAL A 86 12.77 16.67 24.73
CA VAL A 86 12.76 16.14 23.36
C VAL A 86 11.73 16.92 22.53
N ALA A 87 12.09 17.27 21.29
CA ALA A 87 11.23 18.02 20.39
C ALA A 87 10.03 17.19 19.91
N ASP A 88 8.93 17.23 20.67
CA ASP A 88 7.62 16.63 20.33
C ASP A 88 7.12 17.08 18.94
N THR A 89 7.56 18.25 18.49
CA THR A 89 7.29 18.79 17.16
C THR A 89 7.86 17.93 16.03
N VAL A 90 9.06 17.36 16.17
CA VAL A 90 9.72 16.56 15.12
C VAL A 90 8.98 15.23 14.91
N ALA A 91 8.61 14.56 15.99
CA ALA A 91 7.80 13.35 15.91
C ALA A 91 6.41 13.64 15.32
N GLY A 92 5.82 14.80 15.66
CA GLY A 92 4.56 15.24 15.08
C GLY A 92 4.60 15.52 13.59
N VAL A 93 5.72 16.04 13.08
CA VAL A 93 5.93 16.21 11.63
C VAL A 93 6.05 14.85 10.96
N ALA A 94 6.85 13.92 11.50
CA ALA A 94 7.02 12.59 10.92
C ALA A 94 5.68 11.82 10.82
N ILE A 95 4.87 11.86 11.89
CA ILE A 95 3.54 11.24 11.91
C ILE A 95 2.59 11.92 10.90
N ALA A 96 2.65 13.24 10.78
CA ALA A 96 1.84 13.96 9.78
C ALA A 96 2.24 13.59 8.35
N VAL A 97 3.53 13.50 8.05
CA VAL A 97 4.04 13.10 6.72
C VAL A 97 3.65 11.65 6.39
N ALA A 98 3.57 10.76 7.38
CA ALA A 98 3.14 9.38 7.16
C ALA A 98 1.62 9.23 6.92
N LEU A 99 0.78 10.15 7.43
CA LEU A 99 -0.68 9.99 7.41
C LEU A 99 -1.41 10.95 6.46
N VAL A 100 -0.94 12.19 6.35
CA VAL A 100 -1.63 13.23 5.56
C VAL A 100 -1.62 12.91 4.06
N PRO A 101 -0.51 12.50 3.42
CA PRO A 101 -0.51 12.19 1.99
C PRO A 101 -1.44 11.02 1.64
N PRO A 102 -1.40 9.84 2.32
CA PRO A 102 -2.36 8.77 2.05
C PRO A 102 -3.82 9.20 2.25
N LEU A 103 -4.11 9.97 3.31
CA LEU A 103 -5.45 10.51 3.57
C LEU A 103 -5.92 11.43 2.43
N ALA A 104 -5.02 12.25 1.89
CA ALA A 104 -5.31 13.09 0.74
C ALA A 104 -5.58 12.25 -0.52
N THR A 105 -4.73 11.25 -0.80
CA THR A 105 -4.91 10.33 -1.93
C THR A 105 -6.22 9.56 -1.85
N VAL A 106 -6.66 9.13 -0.66
CA VAL A 106 -7.98 8.49 -0.49
C VAL A 106 -9.10 9.44 -0.91
N GLY A 107 -9.12 10.67 -0.39
CA GLY A 107 -10.20 11.60 -0.71
C GLY A 107 -10.20 12.02 -2.19
N ILE A 108 -9.03 12.22 -2.79
CA ILE A 108 -8.92 12.51 -4.23
C ILE A 108 -9.38 11.31 -5.06
N GLY A 109 -8.92 10.09 -4.74
CA GLY A 109 -9.34 8.87 -5.44
C GLY A 109 -10.84 8.64 -5.33
N LEU A 110 -11.46 8.93 -4.19
CA LEU A 110 -12.91 8.88 -4.03
C LEU A 110 -13.63 9.94 -4.86
N ALA A 111 -13.08 11.16 -4.97
CA ALA A 111 -13.67 12.22 -5.80
C ALA A 111 -13.60 11.90 -7.30
N LEU A 112 -12.52 11.25 -7.74
CA LEU A 112 -12.30 10.84 -9.13
C LEU A 112 -12.97 9.48 -9.48
N ALA A 113 -13.66 8.84 -8.54
CA ALA A 113 -14.22 7.49 -8.68
C ALA A 113 -13.18 6.38 -9.00
N GLU A 114 -11.92 6.64 -8.65
CA GLU A 114 -10.78 5.73 -8.83
C GLU A 114 -10.62 4.80 -7.63
N TRP A 115 -11.49 3.79 -7.58
CA TRP A 115 -11.55 2.82 -6.48
C TRP A 115 -10.23 2.09 -6.19
N PRO A 116 -9.43 1.65 -7.19
CA PRO A 116 -8.16 0.99 -6.91
C PRO A 116 -7.18 1.90 -6.17
N LEU A 117 -7.07 3.16 -6.60
CA LEU A 117 -6.23 4.16 -5.96
C LEU A 117 -6.70 4.47 -4.53
N ALA A 118 -8.01 4.71 -4.37
CA ALA A 118 -8.60 5.02 -3.07
C ALA A 118 -8.42 3.88 -2.06
N LEU A 119 -8.63 2.63 -2.47
CA LEU A 119 -8.48 1.46 -1.61
C LEU A 119 -7.02 1.20 -1.23
N GLY A 120 -6.09 1.31 -2.19
CA GLY A 120 -4.66 1.15 -1.93
C GLY A 120 -4.13 2.20 -0.94
N ALA A 121 -4.49 3.47 -1.15
CA ALA A 121 -4.14 4.55 -0.25
C ALA A 121 -4.82 4.42 1.13
N ALA A 122 -6.06 3.92 1.19
CA ALA A 122 -6.76 3.69 2.45
C ALA A 122 -6.09 2.57 3.26
N LEU A 123 -5.61 1.54 2.57
CA LEU A 123 -4.87 0.46 3.18
C LEU A 123 -3.52 0.94 3.71
N LEU A 124 -2.79 1.77 2.97
CA LEU A 124 -1.56 2.41 3.44
C LEU A 124 -1.82 3.30 4.66
N LEU A 125 -2.88 4.11 4.63
CA LEU A 125 -3.30 4.94 5.77
C LEU A 125 -3.58 4.09 7.02
N ALA A 126 -4.37 3.02 6.87
CA ALA A 126 -4.71 2.11 7.96
C ALA A 126 -3.45 1.42 8.53
N THR A 127 -2.55 1.00 7.64
CA THR A 127 -1.27 0.37 8.01
C THR A 127 -0.41 1.31 8.83
N ASN A 128 -0.22 2.54 8.36
CA ASN A 128 0.58 3.55 9.06
C ASN A 128 -0.04 3.88 10.42
N PHE A 129 -1.36 4.03 10.50
CA PHE A 129 -2.06 4.26 11.75
C PHE A 129 -1.83 3.13 12.77
N VAL A 130 -2.06 1.87 12.37
CA VAL A 130 -1.88 0.71 13.26
C VAL A 130 -0.42 0.56 13.68
N ALA A 131 0.52 0.79 12.77
CA ALA A 131 1.95 0.76 13.06
C ALA A 131 2.34 1.81 14.11
N ILE A 132 1.92 3.06 13.93
CA ILE A 132 2.20 4.15 14.88
C ILE A 132 1.59 3.84 16.25
N ALA A 133 0.32 3.41 16.30
CA ALA A 133 -0.35 3.06 17.56
C ALA A 133 0.35 1.88 18.27
N THR A 134 0.75 0.86 17.52
CA THR A 134 1.46 -0.32 18.06
C THR A 134 2.83 0.06 18.59
N ALA A 135 3.65 0.77 17.80
CA ALA A 135 4.97 1.22 18.21
C ALA A 135 4.89 2.13 19.45
N SER A 136 3.87 2.99 19.52
CA SER A 136 3.63 3.85 20.68
C SER A 136 3.31 3.03 21.93
N ALA A 137 2.38 2.06 21.83
CA ALA A 137 2.04 1.18 22.94
C ALA A 137 3.25 0.39 23.45
N LEU A 138 4.06 -0.17 22.54
CA LEU A 138 5.28 -0.89 22.88
C LEU A 138 6.30 0.03 23.56
N MET A 139 6.47 1.26 23.09
CA MET A 139 7.39 2.21 23.71
C MET A 139 6.94 2.63 25.11
N PHE A 140 5.64 2.84 25.35
CA PHE A 140 5.15 3.12 26.70
C PHE A 140 5.39 1.94 27.65
N LEU A 141 5.15 0.71 27.19
CA LEU A 141 5.47 -0.50 27.96
C LEU A 141 6.97 -0.60 28.25
N TRP A 142 7.82 -0.26 27.27
CA TRP A 142 9.27 -0.29 27.41
C TRP A 142 9.79 0.76 28.39
N VAL A 143 9.22 1.97 28.38
CA VAL A 143 9.52 3.04 29.35
C VAL A 143 9.02 2.69 30.77
N GLY A 144 8.10 1.74 30.90
CA GLY A 144 7.64 1.20 32.17
C GLY A 144 6.24 1.60 32.58
N PHE A 145 5.43 2.17 31.67
CA PHE A 145 4.00 2.34 31.90
C PHE A 145 3.34 0.96 31.99
N LYS A 146 2.79 0.65 33.16
CA LYS A 146 2.14 -0.64 33.44
C LYS A 146 0.72 -0.41 33.95
N PRO A 147 -0.21 -1.35 33.68
CA PRO A 147 -1.53 -1.30 34.28
C PRO A 147 -1.40 -1.43 35.80
N GLU A 148 -1.83 -0.40 36.55
CA GLU A 148 -1.89 -0.48 38.02
C GLU A 148 -3.09 -1.32 38.45
N PRO A 149 -2.89 -2.42 39.22
CA PRO A 149 -4.00 -3.23 39.73
C PRO A 149 -4.92 -2.37 40.60
N GLY A 150 -6.20 -2.25 40.22
CA GLY A 150 -7.23 -1.59 41.03
C GLY A 150 -7.53 -0.12 40.69
N ARG A 151 -6.71 0.56 39.88
CA ARG A 151 -6.95 1.98 39.52
C ARG A 151 -7.95 2.20 38.38
N PHE A 152 -8.10 1.20 37.51
CA PHE A 152 -9.03 1.23 36.35
C PHE A 152 -10.02 0.04 36.28
N GLY A 153 -10.13 -0.75 37.36
CA GLY A 153 -11.11 -1.85 37.47
C GLY A 153 -10.77 -3.08 36.64
N THR A 154 -10.35 -4.16 37.31
CA THR A 154 -10.09 -5.50 36.74
C THR A 154 -9.03 -5.53 35.62
N GLN A 155 -8.40 -6.67 35.33
CA GLN A 155 -7.38 -6.77 34.25
C GLN A 155 -7.98 -6.65 32.82
N GLY A 156 -9.31 -6.57 32.70
CA GLY A 156 -10.06 -6.60 31.44
C GLY A 156 -9.75 -5.51 30.41
N PRO A 157 -9.62 -4.21 30.76
CA PRO A 157 -9.44 -3.15 29.77
C PRO A 157 -8.03 -3.14 29.13
N PHE A 158 -7.00 -3.61 29.83
CA PHE A 158 -5.67 -3.85 29.25
C PHE A 158 -5.72 -4.98 28.21
N VAL A 159 -6.26 -6.14 28.59
CA VAL A 159 -6.37 -7.30 27.69
C VAL A 159 -7.21 -6.95 26.46
N ARG A 160 -8.34 -6.23 26.63
CA ARG A 160 -9.15 -5.74 25.50
C ARG A 160 -8.36 -4.83 24.57
N GLY A 161 -7.57 -3.89 25.09
CA GLY A 161 -6.72 -3.01 24.28
C GLY A 161 -5.67 -3.79 23.47
N VAL A 162 -4.99 -4.75 24.10
CA VAL A 162 -4.00 -5.60 23.44
C VAL A 162 -4.65 -6.49 22.38
N VAL A 163 -5.77 -7.14 22.68
CA VAL A 163 -6.52 -7.97 21.73
C VAL A 163 -7.02 -7.13 20.56
N MET A 164 -7.58 -5.96 20.81
CA MET A 164 -8.05 -5.04 19.75
C MET A 164 -6.89 -4.64 18.82
N LEU A 165 -5.73 -4.30 19.39
CA LEU A 165 -4.53 -3.96 18.61
C LEU A 165 -4.03 -5.17 17.80
N ALA A 166 -3.98 -6.36 18.40
CA ALA A 166 -3.56 -7.58 17.72
C ALA A 166 -4.50 -7.94 16.56
N VAL A 167 -5.82 -7.80 16.76
CA VAL A 167 -6.83 -7.98 15.70
C VAL A 167 -6.64 -6.95 14.59
N LEU A 168 -6.43 -5.67 14.91
CA LEU A 168 -6.17 -4.63 13.91
C LEU A 168 -4.90 -4.93 13.10
N VAL A 169 -3.82 -5.32 13.76
CA VAL A 169 -2.56 -5.73 13.09
C VAL A 169 -2.82 -6.92 12.17
N ALA A 170 -3.55 -7.94 12.62
CA ALA A 170 -3.87 -9.11 11.80
C ALA A 170 -4.72 -8.75 10.59
N VAL A 171 -5.78 -7.95 10.77
CA VAL A 171 -6.66 -7.49 9.69
C VAL A 171 -5.89 -6.69 8.66
N VAL A 172 -5.03 -5.76 9.09
CA VAL A 172 -4.19 -4.98 8.19
C VAL A 172 -3.18 -5.85 7.46
N ALA A 173 -2.49 -6.76 8.16
CA ALA A 173 -1.51 -7.66 7.56
C ALA A 173 -2.16 -8.56 6.49
N VAL A 174 -3.33 -9.14 6.78
CA VAL A 174 -4.09 -9.93 5.82
C VAL A 174 -4.52 -9.09 4.63
N SER A 175 -4.99 -7.86 4.88
CA SER A 175 -5.43 -6.95 3.80
C SER A 175 -4.27 -6.52 2.90
N LEU A 176 -3.08 -6.27 3.45
CA LEU A 176 -1.85 -5.98 2.70
C LEU A 176 -1.42 -7.17 1.83
N LEU A 177 -1.43 -8.37 2.40
CA LEU A 177 -1.10 -9.59 1.65
C LEU A 177 -2.10 -9.81 0.50
N ALA A 178 -3.40 -9.60 0.77
CA ALA A 178 -4.44 -9.70 -0.26
C ALA A 178 -4.29 -8.64 -1.35
N TRP A 179 -3.94 -7.40 -1.00
CA TRP A 179 -3.71 -6.32 -1.95
C TRP A 179 -2.52 -6.61 -2.86
N ASN A 180 -1.39 -7.02 -2.29
CA ASN A 180 -0.19 -7.35 -3.05
C ASN A 180 -0.44 -8.51 -4.02
N ARG A 181 -1.15 -9.55 -3.57
CA ARG A 181 -1.58 -10.68 -4.42
C ARG A 181 -2.51 -10.24 -5.55
N ALA A 182 -3.45 -9.34 -5.27
CA ALA A 182 -4.37 -8.81 -6.27
C ALA A 182 -3.67 -7.94 -7.31
N GLY A 183 -2.61 -7.22 -6.92
CA GLY A 183 -1.74 -6.45 -7.81
C GLY A 183 -1.02 -7.33 -8.83
N GLU A 184 -0.35 -8.38 -8.38
CA GLU A 184 0.33 -9.37 -9.25
C GLU A 184 -0.66 -9.96 -10.28
N SER A 185 -1.85 -10.37 -9.84
CA SER A 185 -2.87 -10.96 -10.72
C SER A 185 -3.49 -9.98 -11.73
N ARG A 186 -3.48 -8.68 -11.47
CA ARG A 186 -4.02 -7.66 -12.40
C ARG A 186 -2.99 -7.29 -13.46
N PHE A 187 -1.73 -7.17 -13.04
CA PHE A 187 -0.61 -6.88 -13.92
C PHE A 187 -0.38 -8.01 -14.93
N ASP A 188 -0.37 -9.27 -14.46
CA ASP A 188 -0.18 -10.42 -15.35
C ASP A 188 -1.31 -10.57 -16.39
N ARG A 189 -2.56 -10.25 -16.04
CA ARG A 189 -3.70 -10.30 -16.98
C ARG A 189 -3.70 -9.18 -18.01
N ASN A 190 -3.40 -7.94 -17.58
CA ASN A 190 -3.29 -6.82 -18.51
C ASN A 190 -2.11 -7.02 -19.47
N LEU A 191 -0.98 -7.53 -18.98
CA LEU A 191 0.15 -7.88 -19.82
C LEU A 191 -0.16 -9.02 -20.78
N GLN A 192 -0.84 -10.08 -20.33
CA GLN A 192 -1.28 -11.14 -21.24
C GLN A 192 -2.19 -10.59 -22.35
N THR A 193 -3.07 -9.64 -22.04
CA THR A 193 -3.96 -9.04 -23.04
C THR A 193 -3.20 -8.14 -24.03
N ILE A 194 -2.32 -7.25 -23.53
CA ILE A 194 -1.50 -6.36 -24.38
C ILE A 194 -0.52 -7.16 -25.23
N VAL A 195 0.11 -8.20 -24.66
CA VAL A 195 1.02 -9.10 -25.38
C VAL A 195 0.26 -9.93 -26.40
N ALA A 196 -0.92 -10.48 -26.05
CA ALA A 196 -1.75 -11.21 -26.99
C ALA A 196 -2.21 -10.33 -28.16
N GLU A 197 -2.61 -9.09 -27.89
CA GLU A 197 -3.03 -8.14 -28.93
C GLU A 197 -1.85 -7.69 -29.82
N ALA A 198 -0.68 -7.42 -29.24
CA ALA A 198 0.53 -7.09 -30.00
C ALA A 198 1.05 -8.27 -30.84
N VAL A 199 0.91 -9.51 -30.36
CA VAL A 199 1.31 -10.72 -31.07
C VAL A 199 0.32 -11.05 -32.18
N GLN A 200 -0.99 -10.98 -31.93
CA GLN A 200 -2.04 -11.21 -32.94
C GLN A 200 -2.03 -10.15 -34.06
N GLY A 201 -1.57 -8.93 -33.78
CA GLY A 201 -1.36 -7.90 -34.80
C GLY A 201 -0.23 -8.20 -35.79
N ILE A 202 0.64 -9.17 -35.50
CA ILE A 202 1.82 -9.53 -36.31
C ILE A 202 1.68 -10.94 -36.89
N ASP A 203 1.17 -11.90 -36.12
CA ASP A 203 0.93 -13.28 -36.55
C ASP A 203 -0.46 -13.75 -36.06
N PRO A 204 -1.45 -13.95 -36.95
CA PRO A 204 -2.81 -14.36 -36.58
C PRO A 204 -2.91 -15.76 -35.98
N ASP A 205 -1.92 -16.63 -36.22
CA ASP A 205 -1.91 -18.04 -35.80
C ASP A 205 -1.05 -18.28 -34.53
N ALA A 206 -0.51 -17.23 -33.93
CA ALA A 206 0.36 -17.31 -32.76
C ALA A 206 -0.44 -17.32 -31.44
N GLU A 207 -0.31 -18.38 -30.65
CA GLU A 207 -0.97 -18.51 -29.34
C GLU A 207 0.04 -18.23 -28.20
N VAL A 208 -0.30 -17.27 -27.34
CA VAL A 208 0.56 -16.87 -26.21
C VAL A 208 0.29 -17.81 -25.03
N ARG A 209 1.26 -18.68 -24.74
CA ARG A 209 1.08 -19.79 -23.77
C ARG A 209 1.40 -19.40 -22.34
N GLU A 210 2.42 -18.57 -22.15
CA GLU A 210 2.86 -18.15 -20.81
C GLU A 210 3.61 -16.81 -20.89
N VAL A 211 3.18 -15.85 -20.08
CA VAL A 211 3.87 -14.56 -19.87
C VAL A 211 4.33 -14.56 -18.42
N THR A 212 5.63 -14.67 -18.19
CA THR A 212 6.20 -14.55 -16.84
C THR A 212 6.93 -13.24 -16.71
N THR A 213 6.57 -12.48 -15.68
CA THR A 213 7.21 -11.20 -15.39
C THR A 213 8.15 -11.32 -14.21
N ARG A 214 9.34 -10.72 -14.35
CA ARG A 214 10.21 -10.45 -13.21
C ARG A 214 10.54 -8.97 -13.23
N ASP A 215 9.90 -8.22 -12.35
CA ASP A 215 10.32 -6.85 -12.07
C ASP A 215 11.57 -6.91 -11.18
N ARG A 216 12.69 -6.40 -11.69
CA ARG A 216 13.92 -6.24 -10.91
C ARG A 216 14.12 -4.75 -10.64
N ASP A 217 13.98 -4.36 -9.38
CA ASP A 217 14.26 -3.01 -8.87
C ASP A 217 13.47 -1.87 -9.55
N GLY A 218 12.31 -2.14 -10.16
CA GLY A 218 11.42 -1.09 -10.68
C GLY A 218 11.95 -0.35 -11.91
N SER A 219 13.05 -0.81 -12.51
CA SER A 219 13.76 -0.10 -13.59
C SER A 219 13.80 -0.86 -14.91
N VAL A 220 13.68 -2.19 -14.93
CA VAL A 220 13.56 -2.98 -16.16
C VAL A 220 12.60 -4.13 -15.92
N LEU A 221 11.53 -4.19 -16.71
CA LEU A 221 10.58 -5.31 -16.67
C LEU A 221 11.10 -6.42 -17.58
N PHE A 222 11.46 -7.57 -17.02
CA PHE A 222 11.77 -8.75 -17.82
C PHE A 222 10.46 -9.47 -18.14
N VAL A 223 10.15 -9.60 -19.43
CA VAL A 223 8.97 -10.32 -19.90
C VAL A 223 9.45 -11.52 -20.70
N ASP A 224 9.35 -12.71 -20.11
CA ASP A 224 9.57 -13.98 -20.79
C ASP A 224 8.22 -14.39 -21.41
N VAL A 225 8.14 -14.38 -22.74
CA VAL A 225 6.92 -14.76 -23.48
C VAL A 225 7.21 -16.04 -24.27
N SER A 226 6.45 -17.09 -23.97
CA SER A 226 6.45 -18.33 -24.76
C SER A 226 5.31 -18.26 -25.78
N ILE A 227 5.65 -18.31 -27.07
CA ILE A 227 4.68 -18.21 -28.17
C ILE A 227 4.76 -19.49 -28.98
N ASP A 228 3.61 -20.14 -29.17
CA ASP A 228 3.47 -21.25 -30.11
C ASP A 228 3.21 -20.64 -31.50
N THR A 229 4.13 -20.81 -32.46
CA THR A 229 4.04 -20.26 -33.83
C THR A 229 4.50 -21.29 -34.87
N LEU A 230 3.94 -21.19 -36.08
CA LEU A 230 4.30 -22.04 -37.23
C LEU A 230 5.66 -21.65 -37.84
N ASP A 231 6.17 -20.43 -37.61
CA ASP A 231 7.46 -19.96 -38.15
C ASP A 231 8.34 -19.25 -37.09
N PRO A 232 9.06 -20.03 -36.25
CA PRO A 232 9.92 -19.50 -35.18
C PRO A 232 10.99 -18.45 -35.60
N PRO A 233 11.70 -18.56 -36.74
CA PRO A 233 12.73 -17.59 -37.12
C PRO A 233 12.18 -16.21 -37.52
N ALA A 234 10.97 -16.12 -38.07
CA ALA A 234 10.35 -14.84 -38.43
C ALA A 234 10.03 -14.00 -37.18
N LEU A 235 9.48 -14.64 -36.15
CA LEU A 235 9.15 -14.01 -34.87
C LEU A 235 10.40 -13.52 -34.12
N GLN A 236 11.47 -14.31 -34.19
CA GLN A 236 12.74 -13.97 -33.53
C GLN A 236 13.45 -12.79 -34.18
N ASN A 237 13.31 -12.61 -35.50
CA ASN A 237 13.81 -11.43 -36.23
C ASN A 237 13.02 -10.16 -35.93
N GLN A 238 11.75 -10.27 -35.56
CA GLN A 238 10.89 -9.13 -35.20
C GLN A 238 10.83 -8.83 -33.70
N ARG A 239 11.64 -9.51 -32.87
CA ARG A 239 11.71 -9.32 -31.41
C ARG A 239 11.85 -7.85 -31.01
N LEU A 240 12.69 -7.09 -31.71
CA LEU A 240 12.96 -5.69 -31.40
C LEU A 240 11.75 -4.79 -31.70
N THR A 241 10.96 -5.12 -32.73
CA THR A 241 9.73 -4.41 -33.06
C THR A 241 8.67 -4.66 -31.99
N ILE A 242 8.46 -5.92 -31.60
CA ILE A 242 7.54 -6.32 -30.53
C ILE A 242 7.95 -5.67 -29.21
N GLN A 243 9.24 -5.72 -28.86
CA GLN A 243 9.78 -5.08 -27.67
C GLN A 243 9.55 -3.56 -27.67
N SER A 244 9.68 -2.89 -28.83
CA SER A 244 9.44 -1.44 -28.94
C SER A 244 7.97 -1.05 -28.81
N VAL A 245 7.05 -1.87 -29.31
CA VAL A 245 5.59 -1.67 -29.16
C VAL A 245 5.18 -1.87 -27.71
N ILE A 246 5.61 -2.98 -27.10
CA ILE A 246 5.34 -3.30 -25.69
C ILE A 246 5.95 -2.22 -24.78
N SER A 247 7.19 -1.78 -25.03
CA SER A 247 7.83 -0.74 -24.22
C SER A 247 7.16 0.64 -24.37
N ARG A 248 6.62 0.95 -25.55
CA ARG A 248 5.87 2.20 -25.78
C ARG A 248 4.51 2.16 -25.08
N GLU A 249 3.81 1.03 -25.13
CA GLU A 249 2.48 0.88 -24.53
C GLU A 249 2.54 0.79 -22.99
N LEU A 250 3.60 0.21 -22.44
CA LEU A 250 3.81 0.10 -20.99
C LEU A 250 4.51 1.32 -20.37
N GLU A 251 4.90 2.31 -21.17
CA GLU A 251 5.70 3.49 -20.76
C GLU A 251 6.94 3.16 -19.88
N ARG A 252 7.45 1.93 -19.98
CA ARG A 252 8.58 1.42 -19.19
C ARG A 252 9.55 0.67 -20.10
N PRO A 253 10.87 0.73 -19.82
CA PRO A 253 11.84 -0.10 -20.55
C PRO A 253 11.62 -1.58 -20.22
N VAL A 254 11.35 -2.36 -21.26
CA VAL A 254 11.08 -3.80 -21.18
C VAL A 254 12.24 -4.56 -21.83
N ASP A 255 12.78 -5.57 -21.15
CA ASP A 255 13.69 -6.54 -21.77
C ASP A 255 12.90 -7.81 -22.11
N LEU A 256 12.62 -7.99 -23.40
CA LEU A 256 11.75 -9.05 -23.90
C LEU A 256 12.57 -10.29 -24.29
N ARG A 257 12.27 -11.42 -23.65
CA ARG A 257 12.80 -12.73 -24.02
C ARG A 257 11.71 -13.56 -24.65
N LEU A 258 11.72 -13.61 -25.98
CA LEU A 258 10.84 -14.47 -26.76
C LEU A 258 11.42 -15.89 -26.82
N ARG A 259 10.62 -16.87 -26.39
CA ARG A 259 10.84 -18.29 -26.69
C ARG A 259 9.74 -18.75 -27.63
N ALA A 260 10.08 -18.88 -28.92
CA ALA A 260 9.17 -19.46 -29.90
C ALA A 260 9.26 -20.99 -29.83
N VAL A 261 8.14 -21.66 -29.64
CA VAL A 261 8.01 -23.12 -29.70
C VAL A 261 7.16 -23.46 -30.93
N THR A 262 7.55 -24.48 -31.68
CA THR A 262 6.83 -24.87 -32.90
C THR A 262 5.53 -25.55 -32.54
N LEU A 263 4.41 -25.11 -33.14
CA LEU A 263 3.13 -25.84 -33.11
C LEU A 263 3.35 -27.22 -33.73
N ARG A 264 3.39 -28.25 -32.89
CA ARG A 264 3.44 -29.64 -33.36
C ARG A 264 1.99 -30.10 -33.45
N GLU A 265 1.47 -30.25 -34.67
CA GLU A 265 0.20 -30.95 -34.90
C GLU A 265 0.25 -32.27 -34.13
N GLU A 266 -0.69 -32.48 -33.21
CA GLU A 266 -0.97 -33.81 -32.69
C GLU A 266 -1.51 -34.65 -33.84
N GLU A 267 -0.60 -35.33 -34.54
CA GLU A 267 -0.94 -36.40 -35.47
C GLU A 267 -1.58 -37.55 -34.67
N ASN A 268 -2.84 -37.79 -34.99
CA ASN A 268 -3.70 -38.87 -34.54
C ASN A 268 -3.25 -40.23 -35.12
#